data_AF-A0AAE1T9L2-F1
#
_entry.id   AF-A0AAE1T9L2-F1
#
_cell.length_a   1.000
_cell.length_b   1.000
_cell.length_c   1.000
_cell.angle_alpha   90.00
_cell.angle_beta   90.00
_cell.angle_gamma   90.00
#
_symmetry.space_group_name_H-M   'P 1'
#
loop_
_entity.id
_entity.type
_entity.pdbx_description
1 polymer ?
#
loop_
_entity_poly.entity_id
_entity_poly.type
_entity_poly.pdbx_seq_one_letter_code
_entity_poly.pdbx_strand_id
1 'polypeptide(L)'
;MKEENPVPDRHIRYPATTAFFGTKMAEGSSVYSHGIKMLSLVKKLEDLKAGLDNDTYIDVILQSLPPSNDPFIINYNMNGLEKSINELINMLVQYEATTHRSAPAVTCSCVNT
;
A
#
# COMPACT_ATOMS: atom_id res chain seq x y z
N MET A 1 -31.71 -19.14 -15.59
CA MET A 1 -31.19 -17.91 -16.22
C MET A 1 -29.99 -17.48 -15.40
N LYS A 2 -28.78 -17.48 -15.97
CA LYS A 2 -27.63 -16.88 -15.28
C LYS A 2 -27.79 -15.37 -15.45
N GLU A 3 -27.90 -14.67 -14.34
CA GLU A 3 -27.94 -13.21 -14.31
C GLU A 3 -26.55 -12.71 -14.70
N GLU A 4 -26.36 -12.51 -16.00
CA GLU A 4 -25.18 -11.85 -16.56
C GLU A 4 -25.28 -10.37 -16.18
N ASN A 5 -24.77 -10.09 -14.99
CA ASN A 5 -24.79 -8.76 -14.39
C ASN A 5 -23.97 -7.81 -15.30
N PRO A 6 -24.49 -6.64 -15.69
CA PRO A 6 -23.83 -5.81 -16.68
C PRO A 6 -22.42 -5.46 -16.21
N VAL A 7 -21.42 -5.86 -17.00
CA VAL A 7 -20.04 -5.42 -16.83
C VAL A 7 -20.07 -3.89 -16.76
N PRO A 8 -19.61 -3.27 -15.68
CA PRO A 8 -19.80 -1.83 -15.48
C PRO A 8 -19.12 -1.04 -16.59
N ASP A 9 -19.70 0.13 -16.88
CA ASP A 9 -19.34 0.96 -18.02
C ASP A 9 -17.83 1.22 -18.05
N ARG A 10 -17.21 0.95 -19.21
CA ARG A 10 -15.79 1.22 -19.47
C ARG A 10 -15.42 2.65 -19.13
N HIS A 11 -16.32 3.62 -19.32
CA HIS A 11 -16.11 5.03 -19.01
C HIS A 11 -15.91 5.30 -17.50
N ILE A 12 -16.37 4.40 -16.63
CA ILE A 12 -16.22 4.51 -15.17
C ILE A 12 -15.06 3.62 -14.68
N ARG A 13 -14.96 2.39 -15.21
CA ARG A 13 -13.89 1.46 -14.82
C ARG A 13 -12.52 1.96 -15.26
N TYR A 14 -12.38 2.52 -16.46
CA TYR A 14 -11.08 2.97 -16.97
C TYR A 14 -10.46 4.06 -16.08
N PRO A 15 -11.15 5.17 -15.72
CA PRO A 15 -10.57 6.17 -14.81
C PRO A 15 -10.24 5.62 -13.42
N ALA A 16 -11.07 4.72 -12.87
CA ALA A 16 -10.79 4.10 -11.57
C ALA A 16 -9.51 3.25 -11.61
N THR A 17 -9.36 2.47 -12.69
CA THR A 17 -8.19 1.61 -12.93
C THR A 17 -6.95 2.48 -13.12
N THR A 18 -7.02 3.52 -13.95
CA THR A 18 -5.92 4.49 -14.14
C THR A 18 -5.51 5.16 -12.83
N ALA A 19 -6.48 5.56 -11.99
CA ALA A 19 -6.19 6.15 -10.69
C ALA A 19 -5.49 5.16 -9.75
N PHE A 20 -5.90 3.89 -9.74
CA PHE A 20 -5.29 2.85 -8.91
C PHE A 20 -3.83 2.57 -9.32
N PHE A 21 -3.60 2.23 -10.59
CA PHE A 21 -2.24 1.93 -11.08
C PHE A 21 -1.32 3.16 -11.11
N GLY A 22 -1.88 4.36 -11.26
CA GLY A 22 -1.12 5.61 -11.32
C GLY A 22 -0.86 6.26 -9.96
N THR A 23 -1.51 5.81 -8.88
CA THR A 23 -1.29 6.39 -7.55
C THR A 23 0.07 5.96 -7.02
N LYS A 24 0.92 6.94 -6.71
CA LYS A 24 2.24 6.77 -6.08
C LYS A 24 2.29 7.58 -4.78
N MET A 25 3.00 7.03 -3.80
CA MET A 25 3.29 7.68 -2.54
C MET A 25 4.57 8.51 -2.68
N ALA A 26 4.57 9.74 -2.15
CA ALA A 26 5.76 10.58 -2.12
C ALA A 26 6.68 10.21 -0.95
N GLU A 27 7.99 10.38 -1.11
CA GLU A 27 8.96 10.20 -0.03
C GLU A 27 8.61 11.08 1.19
N GLY A 28 8.68 10.48 2.38
CA GLY A 28 8.36 11.15 3.65
C GLY A 28 6.89 11.54 3.87
N SER A 29 5.98 11.17 2.98
CA SER A 29 4.54 11.33 3.20
C SER A 29 3.98 10.25 4.13
N SER A 30 2.76 10.43 4.64
CA SER A 30 2.15 9.47 5.58
C SER A 30 1.72 8.18 4.87
N VAL A 31 2.28 7.05 5.32
CA VAL A 31 1.88 5.70 4.89
C VAL A 31 0.40 5.44 5.18
N TYR A 32 -0.09 5.85 6.36
CA TYR A 32 -1.50 5.68 6.71
C TYR A 32 -2.44 6.36 5.72
N SER A 33 -2.19 7.64 5.40
CA SER A 33 -3.02 8.40 4.46
C SER A 33 -3.02 7.76 3.06
N HIS A 34 -1.85 7.34 2.60
CA HIS A 34 -1.70 6.64 1.32
C HIS A 34 -2.43 5.28 1.32
N GLY A 35 -2.30 4.49 2.39
CA GLY A 35 -2.98 3.20 2.54
C GLY A 35 -4.51 3.32 2.48
N ILE A 36 -5.09 4.30 3.18
CA ILE A 36 -6.54 4.57 3.12
C ILE A 36 -6.98 4.95 1.70
N LYS A 37 -6.19 5.77 0.99
CA LYS A 37 -6.46 6.12 -0.41
C LYS A 37 -6.45 4.87 -1.29
N MET A 38 -5.44 4.01 -1.18
CA MET A 38 -5.37 2.76 -1.95
C MET A 38 -6.55 1.83 -1.63
N LEU A 39 -6.91 1.66 -0.36
CA LEU A 39 -8.05 0.85 0.06
C LEU A 39 -9.38 1.36 -0.54
N SER A 40 -9.56 2.68 -0.62
CA SER A 40 -10.75 3.26 -1.26
C SER A 40 -10.82 2.98 -2.76
N LEU A 41 -9.68 2.97 -3.45
CA LEU A 41 -9.60 2.65 -4.87
C LEU A 41 -9.87 1.16 -5.13
N VAL A 42 -9.37 0.28 -4.25
CA VAL A 42 -9.66 -1.16 -4.31
C VAL A 42 -11.15 -1.41 -4.16
N LYS A 43 -11.80 -0.87 -3.11
CA LYS A 43 -13.25 -1.00 -2.92
C LYS A 43 -14.04 -0.52 -4.14
N LYS A 44 -13.63 0.62 -4.71
CA LYS A 44 -14.24 1.14 -5.94
C LYS A 44 -14.09 0.18 -7.13
N LEU A 45 -12.94 -0.49 -7.27
CA LEU A 45 -12.71 -1.46 -8.34
C LEU A 45 -13.47 -2.78 -8.11
N GLU A 46 -13.63 -3.21 -6.86
CA GLU A 46 -14.48 -4.35 -6.46
C GLU A 46 -15.96 -4.06 -6.78
N ASP A 47 -16.47 -2.89 -6.41
CA ASP A 47 -17.83 -2.43 -6.73
C ASP A 47 -18.04 -2.38 -8.26
N LEU A 48 -17.01 -1.97 -8.99
CA LEU A 48 -16.96 -1.97 -10.45
C LEU A 48 -16.54 -3.32 -11.05
N LYS A 49 -16.56 -4.41 -10.28
CA LYS A 49 -16.29 -5.79 -10.75
C LYS A 49 -15.11 -5.83 -11.73
N ALA A 50 -14.03 -5.13 -11.41
CA ALA A 50 -12.91 -4.92 -12.33
C ALA A 50 -12.18 -6.23 -12.68
N GLY A 51 -12.44 -7.31 -11.93
CA GLY A 51 -11.89 -8.63 -12.18
C GLY A 51 -10.42 -8.78 -11.75
N LEU A 52 -9.96 -7.91 -10.85
CA LEU A 52 -8.64 -8.01 -10.24
C LEU A 52 -8.72 -8.89 -9.00
N ASP A 53 -7.72 -9.73 -8.80
CA ASP A 53 -7.56 -10.52 -7.58
C ASP A 53 -6.88 -9.71 -6.46
N ASN A 54 -6.93 -10.27 -5.25
CA ASN A 54 -6.34 -9.65 -4.06
C ASN A 54 -4.82 -9.47 -4.21
N ASP A 55 -4.15 -10.42 -4.86
CA ASP A 55 -2.69 -10.37 -5.07
C ASP A 55 -2.31 -9.21 -5.99
N THR A 56 -3.06 -8.97 -7.08
CA THR A 56 -2.85 -7.81 -7.94
C THR A 56 -3.04 -6.50 -7.16
N TYR A 57 -4.02 -6.43 -6.26
CA TYR A 57 -4.19 -5.24 -5.43
C TYR A 57 -2.99 -5.01 -4.51
N ILE A 58 -2.49 -6.07 -3.87
CA ILE A 58 -1.31 -6.03 -3.01
C ILE A 58 -0.09 -5.59 -3.81
N ASP A 59 0.17 -6.21 -4.96
CA ASP A 59 1.32 -5.90 -5.80
C ASP A 59 1.34 -4.43 -6.21
N VAL A 60 0.19 -3.88 -6.61
CA VAL A 60 0.10 -2.46 -6.99
C VAL A 60 0.29 -1.55 -5.78
N ILE A 61 -0.20 -1.93 -4.60
CA ILE A 61 0.05 -1.18 -3.36
C ILE A 61 1.55 -1.19 -3.04
N LEU A 62 2.22 -2.33 -3.09
CA LEU A 62 3.67 -2.42 -2.86
C LEU A 62 4.45 -1.58 -3.89
N GLN A 63 4.08 -1.65 -5.17
CA GLN A 63 4.70 -0.85 -6.24
C GLN A 63 4.41 0.66 -6.13
N SER A 64 3.42 1.06 -5.34
CA SER A 64 3.07 2.47 -5.15
C SER A 64 3.93 3.14 -4.07
N LEU A 65 4.63 2.37 -3.26
CA LEU A 65 5.49 2.86 -2.18
C LEU A 65 6.77 3.49 -2.73
N PRO A 66 7.38 4.44 -2.00
CA PRO A 66 8.66 5.01 -2.39
C PRO A 66 9.82 4.05 -2.07
N PRO A 67 11.02 4.25 -2.67
CA PRO A 67 12.18 3.38 -2.46
C PRO A 67 12.62 3.23 -0.99
N SER A 68 12.37 4.21 -0.13
CA SER A 68 12.65 4.09 1.31
C SER A 68 11.89 2.94 2.00
N ASN A 69 10.84 2.42 1.38
CA ASN A 69 10.08 1.25 1.84
C ASN A 69 10.60 -0.09 1.29
N ASP A 70 11.65 -0.11 0.46
CA ASP A 70 12.22 -1.35 -0.09
C ASP A 70 12.53 -2.44 0.96
N PRO A 71 13.08 -2.12 2.16
CA PRO A 71 13.31 -3.14 3.19
C PRO A 71 12.01 -3.81 3.66
N PHE A 72 10.89 -3.07 3.71
CA PHE A 72 9.58 -3.64 4.01
C PHE A 72 9.13 -4.58 2.90
N ILE A 73 9.25 -4.18 1.64
CA ILE A 73 8.82 -4.98 0.48
C ILE A 73 9.58 -6.30 0.42
N ILE A 74 10.91 -6.25 0.60
CA ILE A 74 11.77 -7.45 0.64
C ILE A 74 11.31 -8.38 1.77
N ASN A 75 11.10 -7.84 2.97
CA ASN A 75 10.62 -8.63 4.10
C ASN A 75 9.21 -9.22 3.86
N TYR A 76 8.30 -8.45 3.28
CA TYR A 76 6.95 -8.91 2.96
C TYR A 76 6.98 -10.10 1.99
N ASN A 77 7.72 -9.95 0.89
CA ASN A 77 7.85 -10.98 -0.14
C ASN A 77 8.50 -12.27 0.39
N MET A 78 9.46 -12.15 1.32
CA MET A 78 10.12 -13.32 1.92
C MET A 78 9.23 -14.08 2.91
N ASN A 79 8.31 -13.40 3.58
CA ASN A 79 7.47 -14.03 4.61
C ASN A 79 6.25 -14.77 4.03
N GLY A 80 5.92 -14.57 2.74
CA GLY A 80 5.03 -15.46 1.97
C GLY A 80 3.64 -15.71 2.56
N LEU A 81 3.13 -14.79 3.40
CA LEU A 81 1.81 -14.95 4.01
C LEU A 81 0.73 -14.38 3.09
N GLU A 82 -0.32 -15.14 2.85
CA GLU A 82 -1.58 -14.60 2.37
C GLU A 82 -2.07 -13.55 3.38
N LYS A 83 -2.29 -12.33 2.90
CA LYS A 83 -2.75 -11.20 3.71
C LYS A 83 -3.89 -10.48 3.01
N SER A 84 -4.81 -9.96 3.81
CA SER A 84 -5.76 -8.96 3.33
C SER A 84 -5.09 -7.60 3.14
N ILE A 85 -5.68 -6.76 2.30
CA ILE A 85 -5.20 -5.38 2.07
C ILE A 85 -5.17 -4.56 3.37
N ASN A 86 -6.12 -4.77 4.28
CA ASN A 86 -6.14 -4.09 5.58
C ASN A 86 -4.95 -4.52 6.45
N GLU A 87 -4.59 -5.80 6.46
CA GLU A 87 -3.41 -6.28 7.18
C GLU A 87 -2.11 -5.70 6.60
N LEU A 88 -1.99 -5.66 5.27
CA LEU A 88 -0.86 -5.02 4.59
C LEU A 88 -0.70 -3.56 5.04
N ILE A 89 -1.79 -2.77 5.02
CA ILE A 89 -1.76 -1.36 5.45
C ILE A 89 -1.36 -1.25 6.92
N ASN A 90 -1.89 -2.09 7.80
CA ASN A 90 -1.52 -2.08 9.21
C ASN A 90 -0.03 -2.41 9.44
N MET A 91 0.51 -3.39 8.72
CA MET A 91 1.93 -3.74 8.77
C MET A 91 2.82 -2.58 8.29
N LEU A 92 2.42 -1.91 7.20
CA LEU A 92 3.11 -0.74 6.68
C LEU A 92 3.12 0.43 7.67
N VAL A 93 2.00 0.70 8.34
CA VAL A 93 1.89 1.74 9.37
C VAL A 93 2.74 1.41 10.59
N GLN A 94 2.78 0.15 11.01
CA GLN A 94 3.68 -0.29 12.08
C GLN A 94 5.14 -0.12 11.69
N TYR A 95 5.50 -0.47 10.46
CA TYR A 95 6.85 -0.27 9.93
C TYR A 95 7.26 1.21 9.98
N GLU A 96 6.43 2.12 9.46
CA GLU A 96 6.62 3.58 9.55
C GLU A 96 6.88 4.05 10.99
N ALA A 97 6.06 3.60 11.95
CA ALA A 97 6.22 3.97 13.35
C ALA A 97 7.55 3.46 13.97
N THR A 98 8.04 2.30 13.54
CA THR A 98 9.31 1.74 14.03
C THR A 98 10.54 2.40 13.42
N THR A 99 10.49 2.75 12.13
CA THR A 99 11.62 3.37 11.42
C THR A 99 11.80 4.84 11.79
N HIS A 100 10.72 5.57 12.10
CA HIS A 100 10.81 6.92 12.67
C HIS A 100 11.27 6.95 14.14
N ARG A 101 11.34 5.80 14.81
CA ARG A 101 11.85 5.68 16.19
C ARG A 101 13.36 5.48 16.25
N SER A 102 13.99 5.04 15.17
CA SER A 102 15.43 4.76 15.12
C SER A 102 16.26 5.94 14.59
N ALA A 103 16.14 7.11 15.24
CA ALA A 103 17.26 8.04 15.31
C ALA A 103 17.95 7.82 16.66
N PRO A 104 19.10 7.12 16.73
CA PRO A 104 19.89 7.12 17.94
C PRO A 104 20.58 8.49 18.01
N ALA A 105 20.01 9.43 18.79
CA ALA A 105 20.80 10.52 19.33
C ALA A 105 21.70 9.96 20.45
N VAL A 106 22.67 9.12 20.07
CA VAL A 106 23.85 8.86 20.90
C VAL A 106 24.87 9.90 20.51
N THR A 107 24.81 11.07 21.15
CA THR A 107 26.03 11.88 21.32
C THR A 107 26.56 11.58 22.70
N CYS A 108 27.38 10.54 22.79
CA CYS A 108 28.35 10.43 23.86
C CYS A 108 29.57 11.24 23.43
N SER A 109 29.76 12.41 24.04
CA SER A 109 31.09 12.97 24.23
C SER A 109 31.19 13.40 25.68
N CYS A 110 31.67 12.47 26.49
CA CYS A 110 32.36 12.77 27.73
C CYS A 110 33.42 13.85 27.48
N VAL A 111 33.30 14.98 28.18
CA VAL A 111 34.43 15.90 28.37
C VAL A 111 35.01 15.56 29.74
N ASN A 112 36.18 14.95 29.71
CA ASN A 112 37.05 14.75 30.88
C ASN A 112 37.43 16.11 31.48
N THR A 113 37.39 16.15 32.82
CA THR A 113 38.13 17.00 33.78
C THR A 113 38.65 18.36 33.33
#